data_AF-Q2JN99-F1
#
_entry.id   AF-Q2JN99-F1
#
_cell.length_a   1.000
_cell.length_b   1.000
_cell.length_c   1.000
_cell.angle_alpha   90.00
_cell.angle_beta   90.00
_cell.angle_gamma   90.00
#
_symmetry.space_group_name_H-M   'P 1'
#
loop_
_entity.id
_entity.type
_entity.pdbx_description
1 polymer ?
#
loop_
_entity_poly.entity_id
_entity_poly.type
_entity_poly.pdbx_seq_one_letter_code
_entity_poly.pdbx_strand_id
1 'polypeptide(L)'
;MRLFAFGGGVKVFSGQRQLLGKVWGLRLLGSLVAVLLVLVLKACGGSGGSSSVSVIPTPIPTVIPTSTPTVVLTPTPTVIPAPLPSPTTAPVSQFTIDVRFPDNSLTPTQQSIIRNAALRWQQIIVGDQPDLPPTTIRADECDRGFPSTPLNFPIDDLLVEVRARNLGDERILGGAAPCFVRASNGLPFYSVVLFNSQNLSALEERGDLPITALHELGHALGFLPIVWDPKGLTVGLVGRDQPTPPGYDPRFIGPRAVSAFTRLGGNAPSVPLENQFGEGSRDSHWRESVLGRELMTSRIDRGVANPLSILTVEAMADIGYDVNPAAADGFALGRSRGIPQPLELQELELILPLQQFDAEGRRVGDP
;
A
#
# COMPACT_ATOMS: atom_id res chain seq x y z
N MET A 1 13.06 19.79 64.17
CA MET A 1 13.34 18.35 64.31
C MET A 1 12.01 17.60 64.36
N ARG A 2 11.51 17.14 63.22
CA ARG A 2 10.36 16.21 63.14
C ARG A 2 10.64 15.25 61.98
N LEU A 3 10.85 13.99 62.36
CA LEU A 3 11.10 12.85 61.48
C LEU A 3 9.80 12.43 60.79
N PHE A 4 9.94 12.07 59.52
CA PHE A 4 9.00 11.25 58.77
C PHE A 4 9.12 9.78 59.20
N ALA A 5 7.99 9.11 59.37
CA ALA A 5 7.84 7.67 59.15
C ALA A 5 6.35 7.35 58.95
N PHE A 6 5.97 7.02 57.72
CA PHE A 6 4.74 6.28 57.43
C PHE A 6 5.11 5.10 56.55
N GLY A 7 5.03 3.90 57.14
CA GLY A 7 4.99 2.64 56.41
C GLY A 7 3.58 2.39 55.90
N GLY A 8 3.46 2.00 54.64
CA GLY A 8 2.21 1.55 54.02
C GLY A 8 2.49 0.26 53.26
N GLY A 9 1.95 -0.86 53.77
CA GLY A 9 2.09 -2.19 53.20
C GLY A 9 1.28 -2.36 51.92
N VAL A 10 1.86 -3.12 50.98
CA VAL A 10 1.24 -3.56 49.73
C VAL A 10 0.31 -4.74 50.05
N LYS A 11 -1.00 -4.59 49.78
CA LYS A 11 -1.96 -5.69 49.75
C LYS A 11 -2.00 -6.31 48.35
N VAL A 12 -1.54 -7.55 48.26
CA VAL A 12 -1.72 -8.44 47.11
C VAL A 12 -3.17 -8.95 47.14
N PHE A 13 -3.94 -8.68 46.09
CA PHE A 13 -5.25 -9.31 45.87
C PHE A 13 -5.10 -10.48 44.89
N SER A 14 -5.13 -11.69 45.44
CA SER A 14 -5.38 -12.92 44.69
C SER A 14 -6.89 -13.08 44.44
N GLY A 15 -7.29 -13.23 43.19
CA GLY A 15 -8.67 -13.51 42.81
C GLY A 15 -8.76 -14.65 41.80
N GLN A 16 -8.65 -15.90 42.28
CA GLN A 16 -9.10 -17.07 41.53
C GLN A 16 -10.63 -17.03 41.38
N ARG A 17 -11.14 -17.19 40.15
CA ARG A 17 -12.50 -17.71 39.92
C ARG A 17 -12.42 -18.93 39.02
N GLN A 18 -12.73 -20.07 39.61
CA GLN A 18 -13.03 -21.32 38.93
C GLN A 18 -14.40 -21.21 38.24
N LEU A 19 -14.50 -21.69 37.00
CA LEU A 19 -15.78 -22.01 36.36
C LEU A 19 -15.71 -23.46 35.87
N LEU A 20 -16.52 -24.30 36.53
CA LEU A 20 -16.76 -25.69 36.20
C LEU A 20 -17.95 -25.80 35.22
N GLY A 21 -17.69 -26.43 34.07
CA GLY A 21 -18.50 -27.52 33.52
C GLY A 21 -19.87 -27.21 32.88
N LYS A 22 -19.98 -27.47 31.57
CA LYS A 22 -20.88 -28.52 31.04
C LYS A 22 -20.59 -28.82 29.57
N VAL A 23 -20.19 -30.07 29.33
CA VAL A 23 -20.01 -30.71 28.03
C VAL A 23 -21.34 -31.35 27.63
N TRP A 24 -21.85 -31.05 26.45
CA TRP A 24 -22.88 -31.85 25.77
C TRP A 24 -22.37 -32.15 24.36
N GLY A 25 -22.10 -33.43 24.09
CA GLY A 25 -21.92 -33.96 22.75
C GLY A 25 -23.16 -34.75 22.35
N LEU A 26 -23.55 -34.69 21.07
CA LEU A 26 -24.29 -35.71 20.32
C LEU A 26 -24.18 -35.35 18.82
N ARG A 27 -23.33 -36.06 18.05
CA ARG A 27 -23.63 -37.16 17.10
C ARG A 27 -24.15 -36.73 15.70
N LEU A 28 -23.26 -36.91 14.72
CA LEU A 28 -23.40 -37.66 13.45
C LEU A 28 -24.73 -37.66 12.68
N LEU A 29 -24.70 -37.11 11.46
CA LEU A 29 -25.38 -37.53 10.20
C LEU A 29 -24.80 -36.60 9.09
N GLY A 30 -24.37 -36.97 7.89
CA GLY A 30 -24.54 -38.17 7.07
C GLY A 30 -25.02 -37.75 5.67
N SER A 31 -24.24 -38.11 4.63
CA SER A 31 -24.53 -38.10 3.17
C SER A 31 -24.49 -36.78 2.38
N LEU A 32 -23.61 -36.63 1.37
CA LEU A 32 -23.57 -37.25 0.02
C LEU A 32 -24.72 -36.78 -0.88
N VAL A 33 -24.42 -35.89 -1.84
CA VAL A 33 -25.16 -35.76 -3.10
C VAL A 33 -24.15 -35.79 -4.25
N ALA A 34 -24.21 -36.87 -5.01
CA ALA A 34 -23.40 -37.15 -6.17
C ALA A 34 -23.90 -36.41 -7.41
N VAL A 35 -22.95 -35.97 -8.24
CA VAL A 35 -23.12 -35.39 -9.56
C VAL A 35 -23.44 -36.50 -10.57
N LEU A 36 -24.57 -36.39 -11.28
CA LEU A 36 -24.74 -37.06 -12.58
C LEU A 36 -25.91 -36.44 -13.37
N LEU A 37 -25.66 -35.84 -14.53
CA LEU A 37 -26.59 -35.95 -15.66
C LEU A 37 -25.87 -35.92 -17.01
N VAL A 38 -25.75 -37.14 -17.51
CA VAL A 38 -25.51 -37.69 -18.85
C VAL A 38 -25.92 -36.80 -20.04
N LEU A 39 -24.98 -36.60 -20.98
CA LEU A 39 -25.21 -36.21 -22.38
C LEU A 39 -25.46 -37.48 -23.23
N VAL A 40 -26.62 -37.54 -23.88
CA VAL A 40 -26.91 -38.48 -24.98
C VAL A 40 -27.21 -37.67 -26.22
N LEU A 41 -26.50 -37.97 -27.33
CA LEU A 41 -27.08 -38.33 -28.62
C LEU A 41 -25.96 -38.57 -29.65
N LYS A 42 -25.93 -39.80 -30.16
CA LYS A 42 -25.12 -40.24 -31.29
C LYS A 42 -26.07 -40.80 -32.35
N ALA A 43 -25.64 -40.67 -33.61
CA ALA A 43 -26.01 -41.43 -34.82
C ALA A 43 -27.22 -40.92 -35.64
N CYS A 44 -26.99 -40.61 -36.92
CA CYS A 44 -26.92 -41.51 -38.11
C CYS A 44 -26.15 -40.73 -39.20
N GLY A 45 -25.35 -41.28 -40.13
CA GLY A 45 -25.42 -42.56 -40.84
C GLY A 45 -25.88 -42.29 -42.28
N GLY A 46 -25.00 -42.32 -43.29
CA GLY A 46 -25.38 -42.17 -44.70
C GLY A 46 -24.21 -42.25 -45.68
N SER A 47 -24.23 -43.27 -46.53
CA SER A 47 -23.16 -43.74 -47.42
C SER A 47 -23.44 -43.39 -48.89
N GLY A 48 -22.38 -43.06 -49.63
CA GLY A 48 -22.10 -43.53 -51.00
C GLY A 48 -22.92 -42.98 -52.19
N GLY A 49 -22.22 -42.57 -53.25
CA GLY A 49 -22.81 -42.39 -54.58
C GLY A 49 -21.98 -41.53 -55.54
N SER A 50 -21.11 -42.16 -56.34
CA SER A 50 -20.48 -41.55 -57.52
C SER A 50 -21.51 -41.23 -58.59
N SER A 51 -21.35 -40.10 -59.28
CA SER A 51 -21.83 -39.91 -60.66
C SER A 51 -20.97 -38.91 -61.39
N SER A 52 -20.31 -39.41 -62.42
CA SER A 52 -19.54 -38.73 -63.46
C SER A 52 -20.45 -37.96 -64.41
N VAL A 53 -20.07 -36.74 -64.80
CA VAL A 53 -20.60 -36.09 -66.01
C VAL A 53 -19.44 -35.50 -66.82
N SER A 54 -19.37 -35.92 -68.08
CA SER A 54 -18.38 -35.55 -69.11
C SER A 54 -18.33 -34.05 -69.39
N VAL A 55 -17.11 -33.56 -69.56
CA VAL A 55 -16.78 -32.25 -70.13
C VAL A 55 -16.51 -32.42 -71.63
N ILE A 56 -17.22 -31.64 -72.45
CA ILE A 56 -17.01 -31.54 -73.91
C ILE A 56 -15.83 -30.57 -74.16
N PRO A 57 -14.88 -30.88 -75.07
CA PRO A 57 -13.71 -30.03 -75.31
C PRO A 57 -13.98 -28.96 -76.37
N THR A 58 -13.46 -27.75 -76.15
CA THR A 58 -13.43 -26.64 -77.12
C THR A 58 -11.97 -26.29 -77.43
N PRO A 59 -11.64 -25.83 -78.67
CA PRO A 59 -10.38 -26.12 -79.32
C PRO A 59 -9.23 -25.17 -78.92
N ILE A 60 -8.01 -25.71 -79.09
CA ILE A 60 -6.72 -25.06 -78.86
C ILE A 60 -6.47 -23.94 -79.89
N PRO A 61 -6.13 -22.71 -79.46
CA PRO A 61 -5.45 -21.73 -80.29
C PRO A 61 -3.93 -21.72 -80.04
N THR A 62 -3.22 -21.56 -81.14
CA THR A 62 -1.76 -21.52 -81.36
C THR A 62 -1.00 -20.55 -80.44
N VAL A 63 0.12 -21.00 -79.86
CA VAL A 63 1.05 -20.17 -79.09
C VAL A 63 1.98 -19.40 -80.04
N ILE A 64 1.90 -18.07 -80.01
CA ILE A 64 2.88 -17.15 -80.61
C ILE A 64 3.91 -16.79 -79.52
N PRO A 65 5.23 -16.76 -79.79
CA PRO A 65 6.20 -16.35 -78.78
C PRO A 65 6.10 -14.84 -78.52
N THR A 66 5.58 -14.48 -77.35
CA THR A 66 5.54 -13.09 -76.85
C THR A 66 6.77 -12.81 -76.01
N SER A 67 7.50 -11.75 -76.36
CA SER A 67 8.71 -11.27 -75.68
C SER A 67 8.49 -10.99 -74.19
N THR A 68 9.41 -11.45 -73.35
CA THR A 68 9.46 -11.21 -71.90
C THR A 68 9.49 -9.71 -71.59
N PRO A 69 8.54 -9.16 -70.80
CA PRO A 69 8.64 -7.78 -70.36
C PRO A 69 9.68 -7.65 -69.24
N THR A 70 10.60 -6.70 -69.41
CA THR A 70 11.54 -6.26 -68.36
C THR A 70 10.75 -5.61 -67.22
N VAL A 71 10.76 -6.23 -66.04
CA VAL A 71 10.15 -5.67 -64.83
C VAL A 71 11.00 -4.49 -64.35
N VAL A 72 10.47 -3.27 -64.51
CA VAL A 72 11.02 -2.07 -63.85
C VAL A 72 10.48 -2.04 -62.43
N LEU A 73 11.36 -2.19 -61.44
CA LEU A 73 10.99 -2.12 -60.02
C LEU A 73 10.73 -0.66 -59.63
N THR A 74 9.49 -0.34 -59.29
CA THR A 74 9.13 0.94 -58.68
C THR A 74 9.66 0.99 -57.24
N PRO A 75 10.38 2.04 -56.80
CA PRO A 75 10.86 2.11 -55.43
C PRO A 75 9.69 2.20 -54.45
N THR A 76 9.74 1.39 -53.38
CA THR A 76 8.81 1.44 -52.25
C THR A 76 8.81 2.84 -51.63
N PRO A 77 7.65 3.46 -51.34
CA PRO A 77 7.63 4.75 -50.68
C PRO A 77 8.24 4.63 -49.27
N THR A 78 9.27 5.42 -49.01
CA THR A 78 9.87 5.56 -47.68
C THR A 78 8.84 6.13 -46.73
N VAL A 79 8.32 5.31 -45.81
CA VAL A 79 7.53 5.79 -44.67
C VAL A 79 8.48 6.60 -43.79
N ILE A 80 8.33 7.92 -43.79
CA ILE A 80 9.02 8.79 -42.84
C ILE A 80 8.49 8.42 -41.45
N PRO A 81 9.32 7.91 -40.51
CA PRO A 81 8.87 7.67 -39.16
C PRO A 81 8.38 8.98 -38.55
N ALA A 82 7.18 8.96 -37.96
CA ALA A 82 6.66 10.09 -37.21
C ALA A 82 7.71 10.51 -36.16
N PRO A 83 7.90 11.83 -35.91
CA PRO A 83 8.82 12.28 -34.89
C PRO A 83 8.45 11.63 -33.56
N LEU A 84 9.44 11.01 -32.92
CA LEU A 84 9.31 10.45 -31.57
C LEU A 84 8.75 11.56 -30.65
N PRO A 85 7.72 11.31 -29.82
CA PRO A 85 7.25 12.31 -28.88
C PRO A 85 8.45 12.77 -28.03
N SER A 86 8.64 14.08 -27.93
CA SER A 86 9.63 14.67 -27.04
C SER A 86 9.46 14.06 -25.64
N PRO A 87 10.56 13.72 -24.93
CA PRO A 87 10.43 13.22 -23.57
C PRO A 87 9.70 14.29 -22.75
N THR A 88 8.49 13.98 -22.29
CA THR A 88 7.80 14.80 -21.29
C THR A 88 8.71 14.85 -20.08
N THR A 89 9.34 16.00 -19.85
CA THR A 89 10.14 16.22 -18.64
C THR A 89 9.26 15.91 -17.45
N ALA A 90 9.66 14.94 -16.62
CA ALA A 90 8.95 14.65 -15.39
C ALA A 90 8.82 15.96 -14.58
N PRO A 91 7.65 16.24 -13.97
CA PRO A 91 7.48 17.44 -13.16
C PRO A 91 8.58 17.45 -12.08
N VAL A 92 9.24 18.60 -11.93
CA VAL A 92 10.16 18.80 -10.81
C VAL A 92 9.31 18.85 -9.55
N SER A 93 9.57 17.95 -8.61
CA SER A 93 8.86 17.93 -7.34
C SER A 93 9.15 19.21 -6.57
N GLN A 94 8.08 19.87 -6.14
CA GLN A 94 8.13 20.96 -5.17
C GLN A 94 7.98 20.43 -3.75
N PHE A 95 7.63 19.14 -3.59
CA PHE A 95 7.41 18.53 -2.29
C PHE A 95 8.72 18.05 -1.64
N THR A 96 8.89 18.33 -0.35
CA THR A 96 10.07 18.02 0.45
C THR A 96 9.71 17.19 1.70
N ILE A 97 10.58 16.23 2.04
CA ILE A 97 10.50 15.49 3.29
C ILE A 97 11.81 15.70 4.04
N ASP A 98 11.80 16.54 5.08
CA ASP A 98 12.93 16.73 5.98
C ASP A 98 12.99 15.55 6.97
N VAL A 99 13.95 14.64 6.76
CA VAL A 99 14.15 13.48 7.62
C VAL A 99 15.25 13.74 8.65
N ARG A 100 14.90 13.68 9.94
CA ARG A 100 15.82 13.91 11.06
C ARG A 100 16.05 12.66 11.90
N PHE A 101 17.29 12.51 12.37
CA PHE A 101 17.76 11.37 13.17
C PHE A 101 18.38 11.88 14.49
N PRO A 102 17.56 12.18 15.52
CA PRO A 102 17.98 13.03 16.64
C PRO A 102 18.87 12.34 17.71
N ASP A 103 19.06 11.02 17.66
CA ASP A 103 19.55 10.26 18.83
C ASP A 103 20.63 9.20 18.51
N ASN A 104 21.21 9.24 17.30
CA ASN A 104 22.22 8.28 16.82
C ASN A 104 21.79 6.79 16.89
N SER A 105 20.48 6.51 16.97
CA SER A 105 19.96 5.14 17.03
C SER A 105 20.08 4.37 15.71
N LEU A 106 20.37 5.06 14.61
CA LEU A 106 20.51 4.53 13.26
C LEU A 106 21.93 4.76 12.73
N THR A 107 22.50 3.76 12.07
CA THR A 107 23.82 3.88 11.43
C THR A 107 23.78 4.86 10.24
N PRO A 108 24.91 5.44 9.81
CA PRO A 108 24.95 6.32 8.64
C PRO A 108 24.36 5.68 7.37
N THR A 109 24.59 4.38 7.17
CA THR A 109 24.04 3.63 6.02
C THR A 109 22.53 3.48 6.12
N GLN A 110 21.99 3.15 7.29
CA GLN A 110 20.54 3.08 7.53
C GLN A 110 19.87 4.43 7.32
N GLN A 111 20.47 5.51 7.83
CA GLN A 111 19.99 6.87 7.58
C GLN A 111 19.96 7.19 6.09
N SER A 112 20.99 6.78 5.32
CA SER A 112 21.02 6.97 3.87
C SER A 112 19.90 6.19 3.17
N ILE A 113 19.62 4.96 3.59
CA ILE A 113 18.52 4.14 3.03
C ILE A 113 17.17 4.82 3.27
N ILE A 114 16.94 5.32 4.49
CA ILE A 114 15.69 6.00 4.84
C ILE A 114 15.53 7.31 4.07
N ARG A 115 16.61 8.11 3.91
CA ARG A 115 16.58 9.31 3.05
C ARG A 115 16.26 8.96 1.60
N ASN A 116 16.78 7.85 1.06
CA ASN A 116 16.45 7.41 -0.28
C ASN A 116 14.96 7.02 -0.43
N ALA A 117 14.36 6.43 0.61
CA ALA A 117 12.93 6.16 0.63
C ALA A 117 12.09 7.47 0.64
N ALA A 118 12.54 8.49 1.37
CA ALA A 118 11.92 9.82 1.32
C ALA A 118 12.03 10.46 -0.08
N LEU A 119 13.21 10.38 -0.71
CA LEU A 119 13.39 10.82 -2.10
C LEU A 119 12.49 10.06 -3.08
N ARG A 120 12.22 8.78 -2.84
CA ARG A 120 11.28 8.00 -3.64
C ARG A 120 9.84 8.51 -3.53
N TRP A 121 9.40 8.88 -2.33
CA TRP A 121 8.10 9.54 -2.12
C TRP A 121 8.04 10.92 -2.78
N GLN A 122 9.13 11.71 -2.72
CA GLN A 122 9.22 13.01 -3.40
C GLN A 122 9.20 12.91 -4.93
N GLN A 123 9.40 11.73 -5.53
CA GLN A 123 9.16 11.53 -6.98
C GLN A 123 7.68 11.33 -7.30
N ILE A 124 6.91 10.89 -6.32
CA ILE A 124 5.48 10.57 -6.42
C ILE A 124 4.65 11.77 -6.04
N ILE A 125 4.92 12.38 -4.88
CA ILE A 125 4.26 13.61 -4.44
C ILE A 125 5.09 14.76 -4.98
N VAL A 126 4.47 15.62 -5.77
CA VAL A 126 5.17 16.66 -6.54
C VAL A 126 4.66 18.06 -6.28
N GLY A 127 3.44 18.22 -5.76
CA GLY A 127 2.93 19.54 -5.41
C GLY A 127 3.31 19.96 -3.99
N ASP A 128 3.59 21.25 -3.91
CA ASP A 128 3.92 22.01 -2.71
C ASP A 128 2.78 22.00 -1.69
N GLN A 129 3.11 21.99 -0.40
CA GLN A 129 2.18 22.25 0.69
C GLN A 129 2.40 23.65 1.26
N PRO A 130 1.37 24.23 1.91
CA PRO A 130 1.57 25.49 2.61
C PRO A 130 2.66 25.38 3.68
N ASP A 131 3.70 26.20 3.55
CA ASP A 131 4.73 26.39 4.58
C ASP A 131 4.09 26.77 5.92
N LEU A 132 4.63 26.22 7.00
CA LEU A 132 4.33 26.69 8.34
C LEU A 132 5.44 27.61 8.85
N PRO A 133 5.10 28.75 9.47
CA PRO A 133 6.08 29.56 10.19
C PRO A 133 6.59 28.81 11.43
N PRO A 134 7.60 29.35 12.15
CA PRO A 134 7.96 28.87 13.48
C PRO A 134 6.75 28.63 14.37
N THR A 135 6.52 27.37 14.74
CA THR A 135 5.35 26.98 15.54
C THR A 135 5.62 27.17 17.04
N THR A 136 4.58 27.06 17.86
CA THR A 136 4.71 27.04 19.33
C THR A 136 4.89 25.65 19.92
N ILE A 137 5.10 24.63 19.07
CA ILE A 137 5.17 23.23 19.47
C ILE A 137 6.43 22.99 20.30
N ARG A 138 6.24 22.42 21.49
CA ARG A 138 7.30 22.10 22.45
C ARG A 138 7.88 20.72 22.14
N ALA A 139 9.08 20.46 22.68
CA ALA A 139 9.56 19.09 22.78
C ALA A 139 8.57 18.25 23.61
N ASP A 140 8.51 16.96 23.31
CA ASP A 140 7.62 15.99 23.97
C ASP A 140 6.11 16.27 23.83
N GLU A 141 5.70 17.24 23.00
CA GLU A 141 4.28 17.62 22.86
C GLU A 141 3.44 16.58 22.11
N CYS A 142 4.08 15.85 21.18
CA CYS A 142 3.44 14.76 20.46
C CYS A 142 3.35 13.50 21.34
N ASP A 143 4.50 13.05 21.81
CA ASP A 143 4.65 11.94 22.75
C ASP A 143 6.00 12.10 23.44
N ARG A 144 6.27 11.33 24.49
CA ARG A 144 7.57 11.36 25.17
C ARG A 144 8.71 11.12 24.19
N GLY A 145 9.56 12.13 24.05
CA GLY A 145 10.69 12.20 23.16
C GLY A 145 10.38 12.85 21.82
N PHE A 146 9.14 13.21 21.50
CA PHE A 146 8.71 13.71 20.19
C PHE A 146 7.86 14.99 20.31
N PRO A 147 8.16 16.04 19.54
CA PRO A 147 9.43 16.29 18.86
C PRO A 147 10.64 16.24 19.82
N SER A 148 11.82 15.88 19.29
CA SER A 148 13.08 15.85 20.06
C SER A 148 13.46 17.22 20.61
N THR A 149 13.11 18.26 19.87
CA THR A 149 13.35 19.66 20.17
C THR A 149 12.13 20.48 19.79
N PRO A 150 11.88 21.65 20.41
CA PRO A 150 10.78 22.52 19.99
C PRO A 150 10.84 22.83 18.49
N LEU A 151 9.67 22.86 17.82
CA LEU A 151 9.57 23.15 16.39
C LEU A 151 9.42 24.65 16.15
N ASN A 152 10.43 25.43 16.54
CA ASN A 152 10.45 26.89 16.48
C ASN A 152 11.15 27.45 15.22
N PHE A 153 11.04 26.73 14.11
CA PHE A 153 11.60 27.06 12.81
C PHE A 153 10.54 26.80 11.72
N PRO A 154 10.66 27.41 10.53
CA PRO A 154 9.73 27.15 9.43
C PRO A 154 9.76 25.67 9.01
N ILE A 155 8.60 25.09 8.73
CA ILE A 155 8.47 23.74 8.19
C ILE A 155 7.89 23.83 6.79
N ASP A 156 8.72 23.49 5.82
CA ASP A 156 8.32 23.23 4.43
C ASP A 156 7.83 21.77 4.36
N ASP A 157 6.66 21.58 3.75
CA ASP A 157 5.98 20.30 3.52
C ASP A 157 5.86 19.33 4.72
N LEU A 158 6.83 18.46 4.94
CA LEU A 158 6.80 17.42 5.96
C LEU A 158 8.15 17.26 6.68
N LEU A 159 8.12 17.40 8.00
CA LEU A 159 9.21 16.99 8.89
C LEU A 159 8.94 15.59 9.46
N VAL A 160 9.90 14.67 9.33
CA VAL A 160 9.81 13.32 9.89
C VAL A 160 10.97 13.09 10.86
N GLU A 161 10.66 12.83 12.14
CA GLU A 161 11.66 12.32 13.08
C GLU A 161 11.69 10.79 13.05
N VAL A 162 12.89 10.24 12.80
CA VAL A 162 13.10 8.81 12.66
C VAL A 162 14.04 8.29 13.74
N ARG A 163 13.63 7.21 14.42
CA ARG A 163 14.44 6.54 15.45
C ARG A 163 14.37 5.04 15.34
N ALA A 164 15.35 4.38 15.95
CA ALA A 164 15.31 2.96 16.24
C ALA A 164 15.19 2.72 17.75
N ARG A 165 14.29 1.81 18.14
CA ARG A 165 14.11 1.37 19.54
C ARG A 165 13.76 -0.11 19.58
N ASN A 166 13.99 -0.75 20.72
CA ASN A 166 13.49 -2.11 20.93
C ASN A 166 11.98 -2.02 21.17
N LEU A 167 11.19 -2.59 20.24
CA LEU A 167 9.72 -2.57 20.30
C LEU A 167 9.13 -3.80 21.01
N GLY A 168 9.97 -4.67 21.57
CA GLY A 168 9.57 -5.77 22.43
C GLY A 168 9.19 -7.07 21.71
N ASP A 169 8.83 -7.02 20.41
CA ASP A 169 8.55 -8.18 19.57
C ASP A 169 9.31 -8.08 18.24
N GLU A 170 10.14 -9.08 17.90
CA GLU A 170 10.90 -9.15 16.64
C GLU A 170 10.02 -9.31 15.39
N ARG A 171 8.72 -9.59 15.55
CA ARG A 171 7.74 -9.56 14.46
C ARG A 171 7.35 -8.15 14.07
N ILE A 172 7.49 -7.19 14.98
CA ILE A 172 7.23 -5.78 14.71
C ILE A 172 8.45 -5.20 14.00
N LEU A 173 8.29 -4.73 12.77
CA LEU A 173 9.40 -4.13 12.02
C LEU A 173 9.59 -2.64 12.30
N GLY A 174 8.48 -1.95 12.49
CA GLY A 174 8.43 -0.53 12.69
C GLY A 174 6.99 -0.08 12.86
N GLY A 175 6.82 1.23 12.95
CA GLY A 175 5.53 1.88 12.90
C GLY A 175 5.74 3.37 12.67
N ALA A 176 4.77 3.99 12.03
CA ALA A 176 4.79 5.40 11.74
C ALA A 176 3.40 6.01 11.86
N ALA A 177 3.36 7.28 12.26
CA ALA A 177 2.12 8.03 12.31
C ALA A 177 2.39 9.54 12.25
N PRO A 178 1.45 10.32 11.69
CA PRO A 178 1.44 11.75 11.86
C PRO A 178 1.07 12.11 13.30
N CYS A 179 1.62 13.22 13.77
CA CYS A 179 1.20 13.83 15.03
C CYS A 179 0.55 15.18 14.81
N PHE A 180 1.04 15.94 13.84
CA PHE A 180 0.50 17.26 13.55
C PHE A 180 0.14 17.38 12.07
N VAL A 181 -1.06 17.89 11.81
CA VAL A 181 -1.62 18.10 10.48
C VAL A 181 -2.00 19.56 10.27
N ARG A 182 -2.01 20.00 9.02
CA ARG A 182 -2.48 21.33 8.64
C ARG A 182 -4.01 21.38 8.72
N ALA A 183 -4.55 22.40 9.35
CA ALA A 183 -6.00 22.61 9.43
C ALA A 183 -6.62 22.92 8.05
N SER A 184 -5.82 23.46 7.11
CA SER A 184 -6.28 23.84 5.76
C SER A 184 -6.69 22.64 4.90
N ASN A 185 -6.01 21.51 5.05
CA ASN A 185 -6.20 20.34 4.18
C ASN A 185 -6.10 18.99 4.91
N GLY A 186 -5.82 18.97 6.20
CA GLY A 186 -5.67 17.74 7.00
C GLY A 186 -4.44 16.91 6.65
N LEU A 187 -3.46 17.44 5.90
CA LEU A 187 -2.24 16.71 5.54
C LEU A 187 -1.17 16.87 6.63
N PRO A 188 -0.39 15.81 6.93
CA PRO A 188 0.71 15.88 7.88
C PRO A 188 1.76 16.95 7.54
N PHE A 189 2.26 17.61 8.58
CA PHE A 189 3.49 18.42 8.51
C PHE A 189 4.57 17.94 9.49
N TYR A 190 4.18 17.12 10.47
CA TYR A 190 5.11 16.47 11.38
C TYR A 190 4.67 15.05 11.69
N SER A 191 5.59 14.10 11.46
CA SER A 191 5.35 12.68 11.65
C SER A 191 6.52 12.00 12.34
N VAL A 192 6.24 10.84 12.93
CA VAL A 192 7.24 10.00 13.60
C VAL A 192 7.32 8.66 12.87
N VAL A 193 8.55 8.16 12.72
CA VAL A 193 8.83 6.79 12.28
C VAL A 193 9.72 6.11 13.32
N LEU A 194 9.30 4.94 13.79
CA LEU A 194 10.05 4.06 14.67
C LEU A 194 10.38 2.77 13.96
N PHE A 195 11.66 2.40 13.90
CA PHE A 195 12.08 1.06 13.48
C PHE A 195 12.41 0.19 14.70
N ASN A 196 12.12 -1.10 14.61
CA ASN A 196 12.56 -2.05 15.62
C ASN A 196 14.07 -2.28 15.49
N SER A 197 14.81 -1.85 16.52
CA SER A 197 16.26 -2.00 16.56
C SER A 197 16.73 -3.45 16.51
N GLN A 198 15.88 -4.41 16.89
CA GLN A 198 16.19 -5.84 16.82
C GLN A 198 16.26 -6.34 15.37
N ASN A 199 15.56 -5.71 14.42
CA ASN A 199 15.47 -6.17 13.04
C ASN A 199 16.34 -5.38 12.07
N LEU A 200 16.74 -4.16 12.41
CA LEU A 200 17.41 -3.23 11.48
C LEU A 200 18.62 -3.81 10.75
N SER A 201 19.55 -4.45 11.48
CA SER A 201 20.74 -5.03 10.84
C SER A 201 20.37 -6.13 9.84
N ALA A 202 19.42 -6.99 10.20
CA ALA A 202 18.96 -8.06 9.31
C ALA A 202 18.18 -7.52 8.10
N LEU A 203 17.37 -6.46 8.27
CA LEU A 203 16.68 -5.80 7.17
C LEU A 203 17.65 -5.16 6.20
N GLU A 204 18.69 -4.49 6.71
CA GLU A 204 19.74 -3.86 5.91
C GLU A 204 20.55 -4.91 5.14
N GLU A 205 21.04 -5.95 5.80
CA GLU A 205 21.82 -7.03 5.19
C GLU A 205 21.06 -7.78 4.08
N ARG A 206 19.73 -7.92 4.22
CA ARG A 206 18.88 -8.60 3.25
C ARG A 206 18.36 -7.69 2.13
N GLY A 207 18.56 -6.38 2.25
CA GLY A 207 18.01 -5.40 1.32
C GLY A 207 16.50 -5.17 1.48
N ASP A 208 15.92 -5.56 2.63
CA ASP A 208 14.50 -5.35 2.96
C ASP A 208 14.27 -3.97 3.63
N LEU A 209 15.30 -3.35 4.23
CA LEU A 209 15.19 -2.04 4.89
C LEU A 209 14.67 -0.91 3.96
N PRO A 210 15.08 -0.80 2.68
CA PRO A 210 14.50 0.19 1.78
C PRO A 210 12.98 0.03 1.59
N ILE A 211 12.48 -1.22 1.59
CA ILE A 211 11.05 -1.51 1.44
C ILE A 211 10.31 -1.09 2.71
N THR A 212 10.80 -1.52 3.88
CA THR A 212 10.21 -1.10 5.16
C THR A 212 10.23 0.41 5.32
N ALA A 213 11.33 1.08 5.01
CA ALA A 213 11.40 2.53 5.11
C ALA A 213 10.44 3.25 4.15
N LEU A 214 10.25 2.73 2.94
CA LEU A 214 9.28 3.29 2.00
C LEU A 214 7.84 3.10 2.51
N HIS A 215 7.53 1.94 3.08
CA HIS A 215 6.24 1.64 3.69
C HIS A 215 5.91 2.60 4.84
N GLU A 216 6.80 2.69 5.84
CA GLU A 216 6.61 3.51 7.03
C GLU A 216 6.49 5.00 6.70
N LEU A 217 7.23 5.47 5.69
CA LEU A 217 7.08 6.84 5.21
C LEU A 217 5.72 7.08 4.55
N GLY A 218 5.09 6.06 3.97
CA GLY A 218 3.70 6.14 3.50
C GLY A 218 2.72 6.43 4.64
N HIS A 219 2.85 5.72 5.76
CA HIS A 219 2.07 6.00 6.97
C HIS A 219 2.37 7.39 7.54
N ALA A 220 3.64 7.80 7.58
CA ALA A 220 4.04 9.16 7.99
C ALA A 220 3.42 10.25 7.10
N LEU A 221 3.21 9.97 5.81
CA LEU A 221 2.52 10.85 4.86
C LEU A 221 0.99 10.81 5.00
N GLY A 222 0.45 10.07 5.97
CA GLY A 222 -0.99 10.02 6.22
C GLY A 222 -1.71 8.91 5.46
N PHE A 223 -1.01 7.86 5.03
CA PHE A 223 -1.63 6.59 4.64
C PHE A 223 -2.20 5.87 5.89
N LEU A 224 -3.10 6.50 6.65
CA LEU A 224 -3.68 5.94 7.86
C LEU A 224 -5.17 6.35 7.99
N PRO A 225 -6.03 5.52 8.61
CA PRO A 225 -7.46 5.82 8.77
C PRO A 225 -7.73 7.14 9.49
N ILE A 226 -6.85 7.53 10.42
CA ILE A 226 -6.96 8.81 11.14
C ILE A 226 -6.89 10.03 10.21
N VAL A 227 -6.33 9.90 9.01
CA VAL A 227 -6.32 10.93 7.97
C VAL A 227 -7.44 10.71 6.96
N TRP A 228 -7.80 9.47 6.65
CA TRP A 228 -8.78 9.14 5.62
C TRP A 228 -10.23 9.33 6.06
N ASP A 229 -10.55 8.92 7.28
CA ASP A 229 -11.93 8.88 7.78
C ASP A 229 -12.53 10.29 7.92
N PRO A 230 -11.82 11.30 8.46
CA PRO A 230 -12.31 12.69 8.47
C PRO A 230 -12.55 13.25 7.07
N LYS A 231 -11.91 12.69 6.04
CA LYS A 231 -12.09 13.08 4.63
C LYS A 231 -13.22 12.30 3.93
N GLY A 232 -13.87 11.36 4.63
CA GLY A 232 -14.93 10.53 4.06
C GLY A 232 -14.41 9.53 3.01
N LEU A 233 -13.13 9.13 3.10
CA LEU A 233 -12.50 8.21 2.15
C LEU A 233 -12.66 6.73 2.54
N THR A 234 -13.34 6.43 3.63
CA THR A 234 -13.49 5.09 4.18
C THR A 234 -14.94 4.74 4.48
N VAL A 235 -15.28 3.45 4.39
CA VAL A 235 -16.56 2.91 4.87
C VAL A 235 -16.34 1.58 5.58
N GLY A 236 -17.17 1.34 6.59
CA GLY A 236 -17.16 0.07 7.31
C GLY A 236 -15.96 -0.10 8.25
N LEU A 237 -15.27 0.99 8.64
CA LEU A 237 -14.30 0.95 9.72
C LEU A 237 -15.02 0.69 11.06
N VAL A 238 -14.36 -0.02 11.98
CA VAL A 238 -14.77 -0.06 13.39
C VAL A 238 -13.76 0.68 14.25
N GLY A 239 -14.24 1.24 15.36
CA GLY A 239 -13.37 1.87 16.34
C GLY A 239 -12.28 0.91 16.82
N ARG A 240 -11.09 1.45 17.10
CA ARG A 240 -9.91 0.67 17.46
C ARG A 240 -10.16 -0.27 18.65
N ASP A 241 -10.76 0.26 19.70
CA ASP A 241 -11.12 -0.48 20.92
C ASP A 241 -12.31 -1.46 20.75
N GLN A 242 -12.88 -1.55 19.55
CA GLN A 242 -14.02 -2.42 19.27
C GLN A 242 -13.56 -3.76 18.69
N PRO A 243 -14.18 -4.88 19.12
CA PRO A 243 -13.91 -6.19 18.53
C PRO A 243 -14.30 -6.19 17.06
N THR A 244 -13.49 -6.86 16.23
CA THR A 244 -13.79 -7.05 14.81
C THR A 244 -15.11 -7.81 14.65
N PRO A 245 -16.14 -7.23 14.00
CA PRO A 245 -17.43 -7.88 13.85
C PRO A 245 -17.37 -9.06 12.85
N PRO A 246 -18.25 -10.06 12.96
CA PRO A 246 -18.37 -11.09 11.93
C PRO A 246 -18.65 -10.48 10.55
N GLY A 247 -17.89 -10.88 9.54
CA GLY A 247 -18.03 -10.33 8.18
C GLY A 247 -17.42 -8.94 8.01
N TYR A 248 -16.53 -8.50 8.90
CA TYR A 248 -15.81 -7.24 8.79
C TYR A 248 -15.10 -7.08 7.45
N ASP A 249 -15.39 -5.99 6.75
CA ASP A 249 -14.94 -5.74 5.39
C ASP A 249 -14.78 -4.24 5.13
N PRO A 250 -13.83 -3.57 5.83
CA PRO A 250 -13.53 -2.16 5.66
C PRO A 250 -13.05 -1.87 4.24
N ARG A 251 -13.43 -0.70 3.72
CA ARG A 251 -13.14 -0.28 2.35
C ARG A 251 -12.62 1.14 2.29
N PHE A 252 -11.68 1.38 1.40
CA PHE A 252 -11.30 2.71 0.93
C PHE A 252 -12.09 3.04 -0.34
N ILE A 253 -12.69 4.22 -0.37
CA ILE A 253 -13.66 4.65 -1.39
C ILE A 253 -13.21 5.90 -2.16
N GLY A 254 -11.94 6.30 -2.04
CA GLY A 254 -11.38 7.38 -2.84
C GLY A 254 -11.51 7.09 -4.35
N PRO A 255 -12.09 8.00 -5.14
CA PRO A 255 -12.47 7.72 -6.52
C PRO A 255 -11.27 7.43 -7.44
N ARG A 256 -10.12 8.05 -7.21
CA ARG A 256 -8.92 7.80 -8.02
C ARG A 256 -8.32 6.43 -7.71
N ALA A 257 -8.21 6.07 -6.43
CA ALA A 257 -7.76 4.75 -5.99
C ALA A 257 -8.70 3.65 -6.51
N VAL A 258 -10.02 3.84 -6.45
CA VAL A 258 -11.01 2.89 -7.01
C VAL A 258 -10.84 2.72 -8.53
N SER A 259 -10.62 3.82 -9.25
CA SER A 259 -10.32 3.76 -10.69
C SER A 259 -9.01 2.99 -10.95
N ALA A 260 -7.97 3.25 -10.17
CA ALA A 260 -6.68 2.56 -10.27
C ALA A 260 -6.81 1.06 -9.97
N PHE A 261 -7.54 0.69 -8.92
CA PHE A 261 -7.83 -0.70 -8.57
C PHE A 261 -8.58 -1.42 -9.70
N THR A 262 -9.56 -0.77 -10.32
CA THR A 262 -10.28 -1.30 -11.48
C THR A 262 -9.34 -1.53 -12.67
N ARG A 263 -8.44 -0.57 -12.97
CA ARG A 263 -7.41 -0.72 -14.04
C ARG A 263 -6.48 -1.89 -13.80
N LEU A 264 -6.18 -2.20 -12.53
CA LEU A 264 -5.35 -3.34 -12.15
C LEU A 264 -6.08 -4.69 -12.25
N GLY A 265 -7.38 -4.70 -12.60
CA GLY A 265 -8.22 -5.89 -12.72
C GLY A 265 -9.12 -6.16 -11.52
N GLY A 266 -9.24 -5.21 -10.60
CA GLY A 266 -10.12 -5.30 -9.44
C GLY A 266 -11.59 -5.28 -9.87
N ASN A 267 -12.43 -6.07 -9.21
CA ASN A 267 -13.83 -6.25 -9.57
C ASN A 267 -14.82 -5.74 -8.50
N ALA A 268 -14.35 -4.95 -7.55
CA ALA A 268 -15.16 -4.34 -6.49
C ALA A 268 -15.30 -2.83 -6.71
N PRO A 269 -16.42 -2.21 -6.28
CA PRO A 269 -16.65 -0.77 -6.40
C PRO A 269 -15.82 0.07 -5.41
N SER A 270 -14.94 -0.58 -4.63
CA SER A 270 -14.10 0.03 -3.62
C SER A 270 -12.83 -0.80 -3.42
N VAL A 271 -11.80 -0.20 -2.83
CA VAL A 271 -10.54 -0.88 -2.53
C VAL A 271 -10.67 -1.59 -1.17
N PRO A 272 -10.44 -2.90 -1.09
CA PRO A 272 -10.48 -3.61 0.19
C PRO A 272 -9.33 -3.19 1.10
N LEU A 273 -9.66 -2.73 2.31
CA LEU A 273 -8.69 -2.54 3.39
C LEU A 273 -8.47 -3.85 4.14
N GLU A 274 -7.33 -3.97 4.79
CA GLU A 274 -7.00 -5.12 5.63
C GLU A 274 -8.06 -5.31 6.71
N ASN A 275 -8.61 -6.51 6.75
CA ASN A 275 -9.73 -6.87 7.62
C ASN A 275 -9.37 -8.02 8.57
N GLN A 276 -8.14 -8.51 8.47
CA GLN A 276 -7.54 -9.50 9.34
C GLN A 276 -6.44 -8.85 10.18
N PHE A 277 -5.88 -9.67 11.08
CA PHE A 277 -4.78 -9.31 11.98
C PHE A 277 -5.20 -8.29 13.06
N GLY A 278 -4.31 -8.15 14.05
CA GLY A 278 -4.56 -7.33 15.23
C GLY A 278 -4.51 -5.82 14.93
N GLU A 279 -4.55 -5.08 16.03
CA GLU A 279 -4.24 -3.64 16.10
C GLU A 279 -2.90 -3.35 15.41
N GLY A 280 -2.79 -2.25 14.67
CA GLY A 280 -1.64 -1.90 13.81
C GLY A 280 -1.73 -2.34 12.35
N SER A 281 -2.35 -3.48 12.03
CA SER A 281 -2.51 -3.92 10.63
C SER A 281 -3.91 -3.70 10.08
N ARG A 282 -4.94 -3.95 10.89
CA ARG A 282 -6.35 -3.75 10.52
C ARG A 282 -6.58 -2.30 10.09
N ASP A 283 -7.41 -2.09 9.07
CA ASP A 283 -7.87 -0.78 8.59
C ASP A 283 -6.83 0.11 7.91
N SER A 284 -5.55 0.01 8.29
CA SER A 284 -4.47 0.91 7.84
C SER A 284 -3.75 0.45 6.57
N HIS A 285 -4.09 -0.73 6.05
CA HIS A 285 -3.38 -1.35 4.94
C HIS A 285 -4.32 -1.74 3.82
N TRP A 286 -3.77 -1.95 2.63
CA TRP A 286 -4.46 -2.74 1.62
C TRP A 286 -4.58 -4.19 2.06
N ARG A 287 -5.67 -4.84 1.64
CA ARG A 287 -5.91 -6.23 1.97
C ARG A 287 -4.90 -7.17 1.32
N GLU A 288 -4.10 -7.83 2.14
CA GLU A 288 -3.05 -8.74 1.69
C GLU A 288 -3.59 -9.86 0.79
N SER A 289 -4.73 -10.44 1.13
CA SER A 289 -5.35 -11.53 0.34
C SER A 289 -5.80 -11.12 -1.07
N VAL A 290 -5.83 -9.82 -1.37
CA VAL A 290 -6.23 -9.28 -2.68
C VAL A 290 -5.03 -8.65 -3.40
N LEU A 291 -4.21 -7.90 -2.67
CA LEU A 291 -3.11 -7.10 -3.24
C LEU A 291 -1.75 -7.82 -3.16
N GLY A 292 -1.56 -8.76 -2.23
CA GLY A 292 -0.29 -9.47 -2.05
C GLY A 292 0.87 -8.49 -1.90
N ARG A 293 1.83 -8.52 -2.83
CA ARG A 293 3.11 -7.79 -2.71
C ARG A 293 3.03 -6.27 -2.90
N GLU A 294 1.84 -5.66 -2.90
CA GLU A 294 1.75 -4.19 -3.01
C GLU A 294 2.39 -3.56 -1.78
N LEU A 295 3.14 -2.47 -1.93
CA LEU A 295 3.91 -1.89 -0.84
C LEU A 295 3.11 -1.71 0.45
N MET A 296 1.88 -1.17 0.38
CA MET A 296 1.06 -0.78 1.54
C MET A 296 0.10 -1.88 1.99
N THR A 297 0.37 -3.17 1.69
CA THR A 297 -0.30 -4.26 2.40
C THR A 297 0.33 -4.51 3.76
N SER A 298 -0.39 -5.23 4.62
CA SER A 298 0.04 -5.53 5.99
C SER A 298 1.29 -6.44 6.11
N ARG A 299 1.94 -6.78 4.99
CA ARG A 299 3.07 -7.71 4.94
C ARG A 299 4.13 -7.27 3.96
N ILE A 300 5.38 -7.48 4.36
CA ILE A 300 6.53 -7.32 3.46
C ILE A 300 6.94 -8.68 2.89
N ASP A 301 6.95 -8.79 1.57
CA ASP A 301 7.53 -9.92 0.86
C ASP A 301 9.06 -9.78 0.79
N ARG A 302 9.76 -10.51 1.65
CA ARG A 302 11.22 -10.46 1.74
C ARG A 302 11.93 -10.98 0.49
N GLY A 303 13.08 -10.37 0.18
CA GLY A 303 13.97 -10.80 -0.90
C GLY A 303 13.39 -10.64 -2.30
N VAL A 304 12.26 -9.93 -2.43
CA VAL A 304 11.64 -9.55 -3.71
C VAL A 304 11.13 -8.11 -3.65
N ALA A 305 10.84 -7.53 -4.81
CA ALA A 305 10.23 -6.20 -4.86
C ALA A 305 8.80 -6.21 -4.29
N ASN A 306 8.50 -5.16 -3.51
CA ASN A 306 7.16 -4.81 -3.03
C ASN A 306 6.78 -3.49 -3.71
N PRO A 307 6.06 -3.50 -4.85
CA PRO A 307 5.88 -2.31 -5.69
C PRO A 307 4.99 -1.26 -5.02
N LEU A 308 5.44 0.01 -5.05
CA LEU A 308 4.59 1.17 -4.76
C LEU A 308 3.71 1.44 -5.98
N SER A 309 2.54 0.81 -6.00
CA SER A 309 1.73 0.71 -7.21
C SER A 309 0.94 2.00 -7.50
N ILE A 310 0.39 2.05 -8.72
CA ILE A 310 -0.54 3.12 -9.12
C ILE A 310 -1.74 3.24 -8.19
N LEU A 311 -2.13 2.16 -7.49
CA LEU A 311 -3.22 2.19 -6.52
C LEU A 311 -2.89 3.11 -5.35
N THR A 312 -1.74 2.88 -4.70
CA THR A 312 -1.30 3.70 -3.57
C THR A 312 -1.01 5.13 -4.00
N VAL A 313 -0.37 5.34 -5.15
CA VAL A 313 -0.13 6.69 -5.67
C VAL A 313 -1.43 7.47 -5.86
N GLU A 314 -2.47 6.84 -6.40
CA GLU A 314 -3.77 7.48 -6.61
C GLU A 314 -4.56 7.64 -5.29
N ALA A 315 -4.34 6.78 -4.31
CA ALA A 315 -4.86 6.97 -2.95
C ALA A 315 -4.24 8.21 -2.29
N MET A 316 -2.94 8.48 -2.48
CA MET A 316 -2.33 9.73 -2.00
C MET A 316 -2.96 10.97 -2.65
N ALA A 317 -3.39 10.87 -3.90
CA ALA A 317 -4.16 11.94 -4.56
C ALA A 317 -5.55 12.13 -3.93
N ASP A 318 -6.27 11.04 -3.63
CA ASP A 318 -7.55 11.13 -2.93
C ASP A 318 -7.41 11.70 -1.51
N ILE A 319 -6.28 11.42 -0.84
CA ILE A 319 -5.93 11.99 0.48
C ILE A 319 -5.71 13.52 0.40
N GLY A 320 -5.30 14.04 -0.76
CA GLY A 320 -5.19 15.46 -1.03
C GLY A 320 -3.80 15.92 -1.52
N TYR A 321 -2.88 14.99 -1.80
CA TYR A 321 -1.59 15.33 -2.39
C TYR A 321 -1.69 15.50 -3.91
N ASP A 322 -0.89 16.42 -4.46
CA ASP A 322 -0.64 16.46 -5.89
C ASP A 322 0.44 15.44 -6.25
N VAL A 323 0.05 14.43 -7.03
CA VAL A 323 0.91 13.29 -7.35
C VAL A 323 1.29 13.21 -8.83
N ASN A 324 2.39 12.52 -9.10
CA ASN A 324 2.87 12.08 -10.40
C ASN A 324 2.59 10.57 -10.58
N PRO A 325 1.47 10.17 -11.22
CA PRO A 325 1.11 8.76 -11.38
C PRO A 325 2.10 7.99 -12.26
N ALA A 326 2.87 8.66 -13.11
CA ALA A 326 3.89 8.01 -13.95
C ALA A 326 5.10 7.53 -13.15
N ALA A 327 5.28 8.00 -11.91
CA ALA A 327 6.30 7.51 -10.99
C ALA A 327 5.87 6.24 -10.23
N ALA A 328 4.69 5.67 -10.48
CA ALA A 328 4.25 4.43 -9.86
C ALA A 328 5.06 3.21 -10.39
N ASP A 329 5.29 2.23 -9.51
CA ASP A 329 5.90 0.97 -9.92
C ASP A 329 4.89 0.08 -10.68
N GLY A 330 5.41 -0.74 -11.58
CA GLY A 330 4.61 -1.76 -12.27
C GLY A 330 4.05 -2.80 -11.29
N PHE A 331 2.74 -2.97 -11.28
CA PHE A 331 2.02 -3.89 -10.41
C PHE A 331 0.83 -4.51 -11.13
N ALA A 332 0.45 -5.74 -10.75
CA ALA A 332 -0.71 -6.45 -11.32
C ALA A 332 -1.36 -7.33 -10.26
N LEU A 333 -2.69 -7.31 -10.20
CA LEU A 333 -3.47 -8.18 -9.33
C LEU A 333 -3.35 -9.65 -9.72
N GLY A 334 -3.62 -10.54 -8.78
CA GLY A 334 -3.80 -11.97 -9.08
C GLY A 334 -2.50 -12.76 -9.29
N ARG A 335 -1.33 -12.19 -9.03
CA ARG A 335 -0.13 -13.00 -8.73
C ARG A 335 -0.21 -13.51 -7.29
N SER A 336 -1.26 -14.28 -6.97
CA SER A 336 -1.36 -14.97 -5.68
C SER A 336 -0.25 -16.02 -5.59
N ARG A 337 0.46 -16.01 -4.48
CA ARG A 337 1.55 -16.95 -4.20
C ARG A 337 1.00 -18.23 -3.55
N GLY A 338 1.63 -19.35 -3.91
CA GLY A 338 1.72 -20.51 -3.02
C GLY A 338 2.58 -20.14 -1.81
N ILE A 339 2.08 -20.45 -0.62
CA ILE A 339 2.55 -19.97 0.68
C ILE A 339 4.03 -20.34 0.93
N PRO A 340 4.98 -19.39 1.07
CA PRO A 340 6.16 -19.59 1.89
C PRO A 340 5.80 -19.31 3.35
N GLN A 341 6.40 -20.08 4.27
CA GLN A 341 6.12 -20.08 5.70
C GLN A 341 6.20 -18.69 6.37
N PRO A 342 5.38 -18.44 7.42
CA PRO A 342 5.18 -17.11 7.98
C PRO A 342 6.32 -16.70 8.91
N LEU A 343 7.03 -15.62 8.56
CA LEU A 343 7.26 -14.59 9.57
C LEU A 343 6.18 -13.55 9.32
N GLU A 344 5.16 -13.58 10.16
CA GLU A 344 4.16 -12.52 10.22
C GLU A 344 4.89 -11.27 10.70
N LEU A 345 5.09 -10.33 9.77
CA LEU A 345 5.65 -9.03 10.09
C LEU A 345 4.44 -8.18 10.44
N GLN A 346 4.39 -7.74 11.68
CA GLN A 346 3.36 -6.86 12.19
C GLN A 346 3.94 -5.44 12.21
N GLU A 347 3.06 -4.46 12.15
CA GLU A 347 3.42 -3.08 12.39
C GLU A 347 3.07 -2.69 13.81
N LEU A 348 3.84 -1.75 14.35
CA LEU A 348 3.50 -1.08 15.59
C LEU A 348 2.46 0.00 15.28
N GLU A 349 1.27 -0.14 15.86
CA GLU A 349 0.36 1.00 15.86
C GLU A 349 0.92 2.12 16.76
N LEU A 350 1.25 3.26 16.16
CA LEU A 350 1.57 4.47 16.92
C LEU A 350 0.30 5.23 17.22
N ILE A 351 -0.14 5.16 18.47
CA ILE A 351 -1.27 5.95 18.97
C ILE A 351 -0.75 7.32 19.40
N LEU A 352 -0.61 8.23 18.44
CA LEU A 352 -0.22 9.60 18.68
C LEU A 352 -1.45 10.53 18.74
N PRO A 353 -1.45 11.56 19.60
CA PRO A 353 -2.48 12.57 19.58
C PRO A 353 -2.35 13.38 18.29
N LEU A 354 -3.27 13.16 17.34
CA LEU A 354 -3.31 13.98 16.13
C LEU A 354 -3.84 15.36 16.50
N GLN A 355 -3.10 16.42 16.15
CA GLN A 355 -3.49 17.80 16.43
C GLN A 355 -3.45 18.63 15.14
N GLN A 356 -4.38 19.58 15.01
CA GLN A 356 -4.44 20.48 13.86
C GLN A 356 -3.80 21.83 14.14
N PHE A 357 -3.08 22.36 13.15
CA PHE A 357 -2.47 23.69 13.20
C PHE A 357 -2.91 24.57 12.02
N ASP A 358 -3.20 25.84 12.29
CA ASP A 358 -3.52 26.84 11.26
C ASP A 358 -2.27 27.26 10.46
N ALA A 359 -2.48 28.10 9.44
CA ALA A 359 -1.41 28.62 8.60
C ALA A 359 -0.41 29.52 9.36
N GLU A 360 -0.76 29.98 10.56
CA GLU A 360 0.13 30.74 11.44
C GLU A 360 0.90 29.84 12.43
N GLY A 361 0.79 28.51 12.31
CA GLY A 361 1.49 27.56 13.17
C GLY A 361 0.91 27.47 14.58
N ARG A 362 -0.36 27.84 14.78
CA ARG A 362 -1.07 27.78 16.07
C ARG A 362 -1.98 26.56 16.10
N ARG A 363 -2.00 25.86 17.24
CA ARG A 363 -2.92 24.74 17.45
C ARG A 363 -4.37 25.24 17.44
N VAL A 364 -5.22 24.64 16.62
CA VAL A 364 -6.65 24.98 16.51
C VAL A 364 -7.59 23.92 17.08
N GLY A 365 -7.09 22.73 17.39
CA GLY A 365 -7.86 21.67 18.03
C GLY A 365 -7.34 20.27 17.73
N ASP A 366 -8.18 19.29 18.07
CA ASP A 366 -8.04 17.92 17.61
C ASP A 366 -8.86 17.78 16.30
N PRO A 367 -8.42 16.93 15.36
CA PRO A 367 -8.96 16.86 14.01
C PRO A 367 -10.37 16.29 13.86
#